data_AF-A0A935FS58-F1
#
_entry.id   AF-A0A935FS58-F1
#
_cell.length_a   1.000
_cell.length_b   1.000
_cell.length_c   1.000
_cell.angle_alpha   90.00
_cell.angle_beta   90.00
_cell.angle_gamma   90.00
#
_symmetry.space_group_name_H-M   'P 1'
#
loop_
_entity.id
_entity.type
_entity.pdbx_description
1 polymer ?
#
loop_
_entity_poly.entity_id
_entity_poly.type
_entity_poly.pdbx_seq_one_letter_code
_entity_poly.pdbx_strand_id
1 'polypeptide(L)'
;MESFPAVAQHDTSPLIGVMWNDVDRKILTKSIDKDEAVELLKKYEKPVKAFFRKMGGNIVHRDKWVFPLTNYSSITYRDGGNDFLLGDYDYFQGSNTKGHPAHDIMINDANKDLLDDSTGKPVDVVSMGSGVVVSVDTTWQPGSKLRGGKFVKIFDVTNSGIFTTPICLRYLFIRG
;
A
#
# COMPACT_ATOMS: atom_id res chain seq x y z
N MET A 1 8.07 11.07 -28.70
CA MET A 1 7.16 10.44 -27.71
C MET A 1 7.91 9.23 -27.20
N GLU A 2 8.78 9.44 -26.21
CA GLU A 2 9.68 8.38 -25.72
C GLU A 2 8.92 7.50 -24.73
N SER A 3 8.74 6.23 -25.09
CA SER A 3 8.20 5.22 -24.20
C SER A 3 9.27 4.88 -23.14
N PHE A 4 9.04 5.30 -21.90
CA PHE A 4 9.85 4.82 -20.79
C PHE A 4 9.55 3.33 -20.57
N PRO A 5 10.58 2.46 -20.48
CA PRO A 5 10.34 1.06 -20.20
C PRO A 5 9.80 0.92 -18.77
N ALA A 6 8.75 0.11 -18.61
CA ALA A 6 8.35 -0.37 -17.30
C ALA A 6 9.53 -1.14 -16.71
N VAL A 7 10.16 -0.60 -15.66
CA VAL A 7 11.22 -1.31 -14.95
C VAL A 7 10.56 -2.45 -14.17
N ALA A 8 10.64 -3.64 -14.76
CA ALA A 8 10.37 -4.88 -14.07
C ALA A 8 11.41 -5.08 -12.96
N GLN A 9 10.91 -5.50 -11.81
CA GLN A 9 11.61 -5.63 -10.55
C GLN A 9 12.63 -6.79 -10.58
N HIS A 10 13.90 -6.50 -10.86
CA HIS A 10 15.05 -7.38 -10.59
C HIS A 10 16.15 -6.47 -10.03
N ASP A 11 16.85 -6.71 -8.91
CA ASP A 11 17.44 -7.95 -8.43
C ASP A 11 17.84 -7.75 -6.94
N THR A 12 17.86 -8.81 -6.12
CA THR A 12 18.03 -8.85 -4.64
C THR A 12 16.89 -8.33 -3.74
N SER A 13 15.98 -7.48 -4.24
CA SER A 13 14.65 -7.23 -3.65
C SER A 13 13.57 -8.35 -3.83
N PRO A 14 13.69 -9.34 -4.75
CA PRO A 14 12.53 -10.12 -5.17
C PRO A 14 12.14 -11.25 -4.21
N LEU A 15 13.05 -11.88 -3.44
CA LEU A 15 12.66 -13.03 -2.61
C LEU A 15 11.84 -12.63 -1.38
N ILE A 16 12.31 -11.66 -0.58
CA ILE A 16 11.63 -11.32 0.67
C ILE A 16 10.29 -10.63 0.44
N GLY A 17 10.20 -9.77 -0.58
CA GLY A 17 8.94 -9.15 -1.00
C GLY A 17 7.96 -10.19 -1.54
N VAL A 18 8.42 -11.17 -2.35
CA VAL A 18 7.56 -12.26 -2.82
C VAL A 18 7.07 -13.14 -1.66
N MET A 19 7.94 -13.47 -0.70
CA MET A 19 7.58 -14.28 0.46
C MET A 19 6.57 -13.58 1.37
N TRP A 20 6.76 -12.29 1.64
CA TRP A 20 5.81 -11.51 2.42
C TRP A 20 4.47 -11.37 1.67
N ASN A 21 4.52 -11.07 0.37
CA ASN A 21 3.32 -10.96 -0.47
C ASN A 21 2.53 -12.28 -0.52
N ASP A 22 3.19 -13.45 -0.54
CA ASP A 22 2.52 -14.75 -0.47
C ASP A 22 1.77 -14.94 0.85
N VAL A 23 2.40 -14.61 1.98
CA VAL A 23 1.74 -14.65 3.29
C VAL A 23 0.58 -13.67 3.35
N ASP A 24 0.75 -12.45 2.83
CA ASP A 24 -0.31 -11.44 2.78
C ASP A 24 -1.52 -11.93 1.98
N ARG A 25 -1.27 -12.54 0.81
CA ARG A 25 -2.32 -13.15 -0.01
C ARG A 25 -3.05 -14.26 0.74
N LYS A 26 -2.32 -15.14 1.43
CA LYS A 26 -2.92 -16.21 2.23
C LYS A 26 -3.77 -15.66 3.38
N ILE A 27 -3.36 -14.57 4.01
CA ILE A 27 -4.16 -13.87 5.02
C ILE A 27 -5.44 -13.33 4.37
N LEU A 28 -5.33 -12.62 3.24
CA LEU A 28 -6.48 -12.06 2.52
C LEU A 28 -7.51 -13.12 2.10
N THR A 29 -7.04 -14.30 1.68
CA THR A 29 -7.88 -15.44 1.26
C THR A 29 -8.27 -16.38 2.40
N LYS A 30 -7.85 -16.11 3.65
CA LYS A 30 -8.06 -16.99 4.82
C LYS A 30 -7.55 -18.43 4.61
N SER A 31 -6.41 -18.57 3.95
CA SER A 31 -5.80 -19.88 3.67
C SER A 31 -4.52 -20.14 4.48
N ILE A 32 -4.29 -19.38 5.54
CA ILE A 32 -3.23 -19.59 6.53
C ILE A 32 -3.79 -19.31 7.93
N ASP A 33 -3.30 -20.04 8.92
CA ASP A 33 -3.64 -19.77 10.32
C ASP A 33 -3.02 -18.45 10.81
N LYS A 34 -3.66 -17.81 11.79
CA LYS A 34 -3.21 -16.54 12.35
C LYS A 34 -1.84 -16.66 13.00
N ASP A 35 -1.59 -17.69 13.80
CA ASP A 35 -0.34 -17.85 14.53
C ASP A 35 0.80 -18.15 13.57
N GLU A 36 0.56 -19.02 12.57
CA GLU A 36 1.51 -19.29 11.49
C GLU A 36 1.85 -18.01 10.71
N ALA A 37 0.85 -17.21 10.35
CA ALA A 37 1.05 -15.94 9.66
C ALA A 37 1.90 -14.97 10.49
N VAL A 38 1.62 -14.84 11.79
CA VAL A 38 2.40 -14.00 12.72
C VAL A 38 3.85 -14.44 12.79
N GLU A 39 4.12 -15.74 12.88
CA GLU A 39 5.49 -16.28 12.92
C GLU A 39 6.25 -15.98 11.64
N LEU A 40 5.62 -16.17 10.47
CA LEU A 40 6.25 -15.87 9.18
C LEU A 40 6.55 -14.39 9.02
N LEU A 41 5.62 -13.50 9.37
CA LEU A 41 5.83 -12.05 9.28
C LEU A 41 6.96 -11.59 10.21
N LYS A 42 7.01 -12.10 11.45
CA LYS A 42 8.13 -11.84 12.39
C LYS A 42 9.47 -12.33 11.84
N LYS A 43 9.48 -13.50 11.21
CA LYS A 43 10.67 -14.07 10.56
C LYS A 43 11.16 -13.18 9.41
N TYR A 44 10.27 -12.51 8.68
CA TYR A 44 10.59 -11.68 7.52
C TYR A 44 11.01 -10.25 7.87
N GLU A 45 10.62 -9.73 9.04
CA GLU A 45 10.97 -8.37 9.48
C GLU A 45 12.48 -8.10 9.42
N LYS A 46 13.29 -8.98 10.01
CA LYS A 46 14.75 -8.78 10.07
C LYS A 46 15.39 -8.75 8.67
N PRO A 47 15.10 -9.71 7.76
CA PRO A 47 15.51 -9.63 6.36
C PRO A 47 15.06 -8.36 5.64
N VAL A 48 13.82 -7.88 5.83
CA VAL A 48 13.34 -6.64 5.20
C VAL A 48 14.13 -5.42 5.68
N LYS A 49 14.38 -5.30 6.99
CA LYS A 49 15.21 -4.22 7.53
C LYS A 49 16.66 -4.29 7.03
N ALA A 50 17.22 -5.49 6.90
CA ALA A 50 18.55 -5.68 6.34
C ALA A 50 18.60 -5.28 4.85
N PHE A 51 17.59 -5.64 4.07
CA PHE A 51 17.45 -5.23 2.68
C PHE A 51 17.41 -3.70 2.55
N PHE A 52 16.57 -3.03 3.34
CA PHE A 52 16.48 -1.56 3.36
C PHE A 52 17.84 -0.89 3.59
N ARG A 53 18.59 -1.36 4.59
CA ARG A 53 19.93 -0.83 4.91
C ARG A 53 20.93 -1.11 3.78
N LYS A 54 20.90 -2.31 3.20
CA LYS A 54 21.79 -2.71 2.11
C LYS A 54 21.59 -1.83 0.87
N MET A 55 20.36 -1.43 0.59
CA MET A 55 20.03 -0.54 -0.54
C MET A 55 20.34 0.93 -0.26
N GLY A 56 20.90 1.28 0.90
CA GLY A 56 21.18 2.67 1.27
C GLY A 56 19.94 3.46 1.63
N GLY A 57 18.86 2.78 2.07
CA GLY A 57 17.62 3.42 2.45
C GLY A 57 17.82 4.48 3.54
N ASN A 58 17.27 5.68 3.29
CA ASN A 58 17.33 6.78 4.25
C ASN A 58 16.14 6.73 5.21
N ILE A 59 16.37 6.85 6.51
CA ILE A 59 15.30 6.85 7.52
C ILE A 59 14.68 8.25 7.59
N VAL A 60 13.38 8.32 7.34
CA VAL A 60 12.55 9.52 7.48
C VAL A 60 11.83 9.46 8.82
N HIS A 61 12.16 10.40 9.71
CA HIS A 61 11.51 10.53 11.01
C HIS A 61 10.05 10.98 10.86
N ARG A 62 9.23 10.67 11.87
CA ARG A 62 7.78 10.92 11.84
C ARG A 62 7.41 12.40 11.70
N ASP A 63 8.22 13.31 12.23
CA ASP A 63 8.08 14.76 12.06
C ASP A 63 8.33 15.24 10.62
N LYS A 64 8.89 14.38 9.77
CA LYS A 64 9.13 14.61 8.34
C LYS A 64 8.18 13.81 7.44
N TRP A 65 7.17 13.16 8.01
CA TRP A 65 6.17 12.47 7.21
C TRP A 65 5.40 13.44 6.33
N VAL A 66 5.07 12.96 5.14
CA VAL A 66 4.31 13.72 4.15
C VAL A 66 2.90 13.17 4.03
N PHE A 67 1.99 14.02 3.57
CA PHE A 67 0.67 13.58 3.14
C PHE A 67 0.82 12.61 1.94
N PRO A 68 0.09 11.48 1.89
CA PRO A 68 0.36 10.40 0.93
C PRO A 68 -0.08 10.69 -0.52
N LEU A 69 -0.49 11.93 -0.83
CA LEU A 69 -0.83 12.38 -2.17
C LEU A 69 -0.02 13.62 -2.53
N THR A 70 0.34 13.76 -3.80
CA THR A 70 0.90 14.98 -4.37
C THR A 70 0.31 15.23 -5.77
N ASN A 71 0.49 16.44 -6.30
CA ASN A 71 -0.03 16.85 -7.60
C ASN A 71 -1.57 16.79 -7.74
N TYR A 72 -2.29 16.99 -6.63
CA TYR A 72 -3.75 17.15 -6.61
C TYR A 72 -4.15 18.63 -6.55
N SER A 73 -5.32 18.97 -7.10
CA SER A 73 -5.90 20.32 -7.02
C SER A 73 -6.63 20.56 -5.70
N SER A 74 -7.42 19.56 -5.30
CA SER A 74 -8.25 19.56 -4.11
C SER A 74 -8.52 18.12 -3.71
N ILE A 75 -8.81 17.94 -2.42
CA ILE A 75 -9.21 16.64 -1.85
C ILE A 75 -10.41 16.86 -0.95
N THR A 76 -11.21 15.81 -0.83
CA THR A 76 -12.24 15.70 0.19
C THR A 76 -12.03 14.42 0.99
N TYR A 77 -12.69 14.33 2.13
CA TYR A 77 -12.62 13.14 3.00
C TYR A 77 -14.02 12.54 3.11
N ARG A 78 -14.10 11.21 3.14
CA ARG A 78 -15.37 10.52 3.43
C ARG A 78 -15.84 10.95 4.81
N ASP A 79 -17.13 11.29 4.89
CA ASP A 79 -17.78 11.74 6.12
C ASP A 79 -17.01 12.89 6.82
N GLY A 80 -16.36 13.75 6.04
CA GLY A 80 -15.57 14.87 6.55
C GLY A 80 -14.33 14.45 7.36
N GLY A 81 -13.84 13.22 7.16
CA GLY A 81 -12.70 12.65 7.88
C GLY A 81 -13.08 11.85 9.13
N ASN A 82 -14.37 11.64 9.39
CA ASN A 82 -14.88 10.88 10.54
C ASN A 82 -15.20 9.42 10.19
N ASP A 83 -14.69 8.93 9.07
CA ASP A 83 -14.90 7.58 8.55
C ASP A 83 -13.99 6.53 9.21
N PHE A 84 -12.98 6.96 9.96
CA PHE A 84 -12.13 6.06 10.73
C PHE A 84 -12.94 5.35 11.82
N LEU A 85 -13.05 4.04 11.70
CA LEU A 85 -13.76 3.18 12.64
C LEU A 85 -12.93 1.93 12.89
N LEU A 86 -12.26 1.86 14.05
CA LEU A 86 -11.48 0.66 14.40
C LEU A 86 -12.38 -0.59 14.50
N GLY A 87 -13.55 -0.47 15.15
CA GLY A 87 -14.52 -1.56 15.29
C GLY A 87 -13.89 -2.87 15.79
N ASP A 88 -14.29 -4.00 15.19
CA ASP A 88 -13.69 -5.32 15.40
C ASP A 88 -12.60 -5.63 14.35
N TYR A 89 -11.85 -4.62 13.89
CA TYR A 89 -10.84 -4.86 12.88
C TYR A 89 -9.71 -5.75 13.40
N ASP A 90 -9.48 -6.86 12.70
CA ASP A 90 -8.29 -7.70 12.84
C ASP A 90 -7.62 -7.83 11.46
N TYR A 91 -6.32 -7.58 11.37
CA TYR A 91 -5.54 -7.74 10.15
C TYR A 91 -5.65 -9.16 9.56
N PHE A 92 -5.76 -10.17 10.43
CA PHE A 92 -5.78 -11.58 10.04
C PHE A 92 -7.17 -12.08 9.64
N GLN A 93 -8.20 -11.21 9.67
CA GLN A 93 -9.57 -11.58 9.29
C GLN A 93 -9.81 -11.67 7.77
N GLY A 94 -8.76 -11.50 6.95
CA GLY A 94 -8.83 -11.53 5.50
C GLY A 94 -9.68 -10.41 4.88
N SER A 95 -10.17 -10.64 3.66
CA SER A 95 -10.93 -9.62 2.89
C SER A 95 -12.34 -9.29 3.41
N ASN A 96 -12.84 -10.02 4.42
CA ASN A 96 -14.11 -9.72 5.07
C ASN A 96 -13.87 -8.83 6.30
N THR A 97 -13.36 -7.62 6.06
CA THR A 97 -12.98 -6.69 7.12
C THR A 97 -14.20 -6.16 7.85
N LYS A 98 -14.23 -6.32 9.18
CA LYS A 98 -15.09 -5.54 10.07
C LYS A 98 -14.37 -4.26 10.45
N GLY A 99 -15.06 -3.13 10.42
CA GLY A 99 -14.47 -1.80 10.64
C GLY A 99 -13.89 -1.15 9.38
N HIS A 100 -13.38 0.07 9.56
CA HIS A 100 -12.72 0.93 8.56
C HIS A 100 -11.56 1.68 9.25
N PRO A 101 -10.45 1.01 9.63
CA PRO A 101 -9.30 1.66 10.26
C PRO A 101 -8.44 2.41 9.21
N ALA A 102 -9.08 3.21 8.37
CA ALA A 102 -8.46 4.01 7.34
C ALA A 102 -9.25 5.32 7.18
N HIS A 103 -8.63 6.28 6.50
CA HIS A 103 -9.30 7.48 6.03
C HIS A 103 -9.38 7.41 4.51
N ASP A 104 -10.59 7.55 3.99
CA ASP A 104 -10.82 7.64 2.56
C ASP A 104 -10.63 9.09 2.12
N ILE A 105 -9.62 9.28 1.29
CA ILE A 105 -9.32 10.55 0.64
C ILE A 105 -9.83 10.47 -0.79
N MET A 106 -10.67 11.41 -1.18
CA MET A 106 -11.23 11.49 -2.53
C MET A 106 -10.59 12.65 -3.28
N ILE A 107 -10.11 12.33 -4.47
CA ILE A 107 -9.69 13.30 -5.48
C ILE A 107 -10.91 13.78 -6.25
N ASN A 108 -10.81 14.95 -6.87
CA ASN A 108 -11.85 15.46 -7.75
C ASN A 108 -11.83 14.70 -9.09
N ASP A 109 -12.61 13.63 -9.19
CA ASP A 109 -12.73 12.77 -10.38
C ASP A 109 -14.21 12.34 -10.54
N ALA A 110 -15.02 13.24 -11.10
CA ALA A 110 -16.46 13.03 -11.26
C ALA A 110 -16.78 12.01 -12.35
N ASN A 111 -15.94 11.93 -13.39
CA ASN A 111 -16.14 11.05 -14.54
C ASN A 111 -15.52 9.64 -14.35
N LYS A 112 -14.73 9.44 -13.29
CA LYS A 112 -14.07 8.20 -12.88
C LYS A 112 -13.01 7.71 -13.89
N ASP A 113 -12.33 8.64 -14.55
CA ASP A 113 -11.29 8.33 -15.54
C ASP A 113 -9.88 8.23 -14.95
N LEU A 114 -9.76 8.40 -13.61
CA LEU A 114 -8.53 8.35 -12.82
C LEU A 114 -7.63 9.57 -12.99
N LEU A 115 -8.19 10.69 -13.46
CA LEU A 115 -7.54 11.99 -13.54
C LEU A 115 -8.24 12.97 -12.59
N ASP A 116 -7.47 13.91 -12.03
CA ASP A 116 -8.05 15.05 -11.33
C ASP A 116 -8.68 15.98 -12.36
N ASP A 117 -10.01 16.15 -12.30
CA ASP A 117 -10.83 16.94 -13.22
C ASP A 117 -10.34 18.39 -13.39
N SER A 118 -9.67 18.93 -12.36
CA SER A 118 -9.17 20.32 -12.41
C SER A 118 -7.84 20.44 -13.13
N THR A 119 -7.06 19.36 -13.21
CA THR A 119 -5.71 19.37 -13.81
C THR A 119 -5.62 18.55 -15.09
N GLY A 120 -6.55 17.61 -15.31
CA GLY A 120 -6.49 16.59 -16.36
C GLY A 120 -5.31 15.63 -16.22
N LYS A 121 -4.73 15.52 -15.03
CA LYS A 121 -3.53 14.71 -14.74
C LYS A 121 -3.82 13.68 -13.64
N PRO A 122 -3.08 12.57 -13.62
CA PRO A 122 -3.12 11.64 -12.49
C PRO A 122 -2.64 12.33 -11.20
N VAL A 123 -3.24 11.95 -10.07
CA VAL A 123 -2.71 12.28 -8.74
C VAL A 123 -1.65 11.26 -8.36
N ASP A 124 -0.52 11.72 -7.84
CA ASP A 124 0.57 10.84 -7.46
C ASP A 124 0.38 10.37 -6.01
N VAL A 125 0.54 9.06 -5.80
CA VAL A 125 0.59 8.46 -4.46
C VAL A 125 2.05 8.36 -4.03
N VAL A 126 2.36 8.89 -2.85
CA VAL A 126 3.70 8.86 -2.27
C VAL A 126 3.71 8.14 -0.94
N SER A 127 4.83 7.49 -0.61
CA SER A 127 5.00 6.90 0.72
C SER A 127 5.10 8.01 1.77
N MET A 128 4.35 7.88 2.86
CA MET A 128 4.38 8.86 3.97
C MET A 128 5.76 8.96 4.63
N GLY A 129 6.52 7.86 4.62
CA GLY A 129 7.85 7.76 5.21
C GLY A 129 8.68 6.66 4.57
N SER A 130 9.77 6.28 5.23
CA SER A 130 10.69 5.27 4.72
C SER A 130 10.18 3.86 4.92
N GLY A 131 10.41 3.00 3.95
CA GLY A 131 10.06 1.60 4.08
C GLY A 131 10.44 0.77 2.88
N VAL A 132 9.95 -0.47 2.89
CA VAL A 132 10.11 -1.44 1.80
C VAL A 132 8.74 -1.86 1.34
N VAL A 133 8.51 -1.90 0.03
CA VAL A 133 7.29 -2.49 -0.53
C VAL A 133 7.33 -4.00 -0.30
N VAL A 134 6.37 -4.51 0.45
CA VAL A 134 6.32 -5.92 0.87
C VAL A 134 5.13 -6.69 0.29
N SER A 135 4.11 -5.99 -0.21
CA SER A 135 2.98 -6.62 -0.88
C SER A 135 2.31 -5.65 -1.84
N VAL A 136 1.84 -6.17 -2.97
CA VAL A 136 1.17 -5.41 -4.03
C VAL A 136 0.07 -6.29 -4.61
N ASP A 137 -1.10 -5.70 -4.84
CA ASP A 137 -2.14 -6.29 -5.69
C ASP A 137 -2.51 -5.31 -6.81
N THR A 138 -2.28 -5.71 -8.05
CA THR A 138 -2.65 -4.96 -9.25
C THR A 138 -3.80 -5.62 -10.02
N THR A 139 -4.28 -6.78 -9.55
CA THR A 139 -5.18 -7.69 -10.25
C THR A 139 -6.66 -7.41 -9.97
N TRP A 140 -6.96 -6.57 -8.97
CA TRP A 140 -8.34 -6.21 -8.66
C TRP A 140 -9.03 -5.48 -9.82
N GLN A 141 -10.28 -5.87 -10.07
CA GLN A 141 -11.17 -5.26 -11.08
C GLN A 141 -12.61 -5.22 -10.56
N PRO A 142 -13.50 -4.40 -11.15
CA PRO A 142 -14.92 -4.43 -10.81
C PRO A 142 -15.49 -5.85 -10.91
N GLY A 143 -16.13 -6.32 -9.84
CA GLY A 143 -16.66 -7.69 -9.72
C GLY A 143 -15.71 -8.71 -9.09
N SER A 144 -14.46 -8.34 -8.76
CA SER A 144 -13.56 -9.19 -7.97
C SER A 144 -14.17 -9.57 -6.61
N LYS A 145 -13.98 -10.84 -6.20
CA LYS A 145 -14.49 -11.36 -4.92
C LYS A 145 -13.83 -10.73 -3.70
N LEU A 146 -12.54 -10.42 -3.81
CA LEU A 146 -11.78 -9.75 -2.75
C LEU A 146 -12.12 -8.27 -2.72
N ARG A 147 -12.39 -7.75 -1.51
CA ARG A 147 -12.62 -6.32 -1.25
C ARG A 147 -11.29 -5.59 -1.10
N GLY A 148 -11.30 -4.26 -1.28
CA GLY A 148 -10.15 -3.39 -0.97
C GLY A 148 -9.45 -2.76 -2.19
N GLY A 149 -9.78 -3.18 -3.41
CA GLY A 149 -9.18 -2.60 -4.60
C GLY A 149 -7.75 -3.09 -4.87
N LYS A 150 -7.06 -2.41 -5.79
CA LYS A 150 -5.61 -2.56 -5.95
C LYS A 150 -4.93 -1.89 -4.76
N PHE A 151 -3.74 -2.36 -4.37
CA PHE A 151 -3.04 -1.76 -3.24
C PHE A 151 -1.52 -1.94 -3.33
N VAL A 152 -0.83 -1.11 -2.55
CA VAL A 152 0.57 -1.30 -2.17
C VAL A 152 0.68 -1.26 -0.66
N LYS A 153 1.43 -2.21 -0.10
CA LYS A 153 1.78 -2.27 1.31
C LYS A 153 3.27 -2.01 1.48
N ILE A 154 3.57 -1.05 2.35
CA ILE A 154 4.92 -0.65 2.71
C ILE A 154 5.16 -1.05 4.16
N PHE A 155 6.21 -1.82 4.40
CA PHE A 155 6.71 -2.07 5.74
C PHE A 155 7.61 -0.91 6.18
N ASP A 156 7.20 -0.19 7.21
CA ASP A 156 7.99 0.87 7.84
C ASP A 156 9.04 0.25 8.75
N VAL A 157 10.30 0.36 8.31
CA VAL A 157 11.46 -0.19 8.99
C VAL A 157 11.78 0.50 10.31
N THR A 158 11.23 1.69 10.54
CA THR A 158 11.46 2.53 11.73
C THR A 158 10.49 2.14 12.85
N ASN A 159 9.21 2.03 12.51
CA ASN A 159 8.14 1.78 13.48
C ASN A 159 7.67 0.32 13.54
N SER A 160 8.21 -0.55 12.70
CA SER A 160 7.75 -1.95 12.56
C SER A 160 6.25 -2.08 12.27
N GLY A 161 5.72 -1.16 11.47
CA GLY A 161 4.32 -1.12 11.05
C GLY A 161 4.14 -1.40 9.56
N ILE A 162 2.92 -1.72 9.16
CA ILE A 162 2.54 -1.82 7.74
C ILE A 162 1.62 -0.64 7.42
N PHE A 163 1.99 0.13 6.41
CA PHE A 163 1.10 1.10 5.78
C PHE A 163 0.51 0.49 4.52
N THR A 164 -0.81 0.51 4.43
CA THR A 164 -1.53 0.08 3.22
C THR A 164 -2.06 1.32 2.53
N THR A 165 -1.70 1.50 1.26
CA THR A 165 -2.35 2.50 0.42
C THR A 165 -3.22 1.77 -0.59
N PRO A 166 -4.56 1.80 -0.46
CA PRO A 166 -5.45 1.37 -1.54
C PRO A 166 -5.30 2.35 -2.70
N ILE A 167 -5.17 1.81 -3.89
CA ILE A 167 -4.80 2.54 -5.10
C ILE A 167 -5.92 2.35 -6.12
N CYS A 168 -6.55 3.46 -6.51
CA CYS A 168 -7.36 3.53 -7.72
C CYS A 168 -6.53 3.98 -8.95
N LEU A 169 -5.20 3.87 -8.92
CA LEU A 169 -4.35 4.34 -10.02
C LEU A 169 -4.33 3.38 -11.22
N ARG A 170 -4.09 3.99 -12.39
CA ARG A 170 -3.78 3.32 -13.65
C ARG A 170 -2.33 2.80 -13.71
N TYR A 171 -1.42 3.44 -12.98
CA TYR A 171 0.01 3.12 -12.93
C TYR A 171 0.53 3.18 -11.50
N LEU A 172 1.41 2.24 -11.13
CA LEU A 172 2.14 2.25 -9.87
C LEU A 172 3.60 2.60 -10.15
N PHE A 173 4.06 3.75 -9.65
CA PHE A 173 5.46 4.14 -9.71
C PHE A 173 6.08 3.99 -8.32
N ILE A 174 6.90 2.96 -8.14
CA ILE A 174 7.78 2.84 -6.97
C ILE A 174 9.12 3.46 -7.38
N ARG A 175 9.44 4.66 -6.87
CA ARG A 175 10.78 5.23 -7.03
C ARG A 175 11.73 4.52 -6.08
N GLY A 176 12.75 3.87 -6.65
CA GLY A 176 13.90 3.30 -5.93
C GLY A 176 14.99 4.33 -5.68
#